data_AF-A0A220S0I5-F1
#
_entry.id   AF-A0A220S0I5-F1
#
_cell.length_a   1.000
_cell.length_b   1.000
_cell.length_c   1.000
_cell.angle_alpha   90.00
_cell.angle_beta   90.00
_cell.angle_gamma   90.00
#
_symmetry.space_group_name_H-M   'P 1'
#
loop_
_entity.id
_entity.type
_entity.pdbx_description
1 polymer ?
#
loop_
_entity_poly.entity_id
_entity_poly.type
_entity_poly.pdbx_seq_one_letter_code
_entity_poly.pdbx_strand_id
1 'polypeptide(L)'
;MTYANQNGGNPNWPSKTGNPSGGGRGNNPPSGQEKKIMIRFVYLAAAALLFSGCATPQPYKYWGKEGVSAQAAKDQLGYCRHDVGASHLEKTQANKLVAYCMRAKGYTEMTGYR
;
A
#
# COMPACT_ATOMS: atom_id res chain seq x y z
N MET A 1 39.21 15.91 35.51
CA MET A 1 39.99 14.85 36.17
C MET A 1 39.05 13.83 36.81
N THR A 2 39.13 12.58 36.35
CA THR A 2 39.25 11.33 37.13
C THR A 2 38.74 11.21 38.58
N TYR A 3 37.77 10.28 38.72
CA TYR A 3 37.62 9.13 39.65
C TYR A 3 37.58 9.27 41.18
N ALA A 4 36.51 8.75 41.78
CA ALA A 4 36.46 7.62 42.75
C ALA A 4 34.97 7.39 43.14
N ASN A 5 34.35 6.22 42.94
CA ASN A 5 34.52 4.94 43.64
C ASN A 5 34.32 5.05 45.17
N GLN A 6 33.15 4.63 45.67
CA GLN A 6 32.97 3.51 46.61
C GLN A 6 31.48 3.40 46.99
N ASN A 7 30.79 2.30 46.65
CA ASN A 7 30.78 1.00 47.35
C ASN A 7 29.79 1.01 48.53
N GLY A 8 28.70 0.25 48.40
CA GLY A 8 27.65 0.19 49.40
C GLY A 8 26.50 -0.78 49.07
N GLY A 9 26.80 -2.09 49.13
CA GLY A 9 25.89 -3.13 49.66
C GLY A 9 24.62 -3.50 48.89
N ASN A 10 24.62 -4.68 48.24
CA ASN A 10 23.40 -5.48 48.05
C ASN A 10 23.59 -6.84 48.76
N PRO A 11 22.77 -7.19 49.79
CA PRO A 11 22.99 -8.32 50.67
C PRO A 11 22.43 -9.67 50.18
N ASN A 12 21.87 -9.78 48.98
CA ASN A 12 21.21 -11.02 48.55
C ASN A 12 21.94 -11.80 47.43
N TRP A 13 23.19 -12.18 47.67
CA TRP A 13 23.88 -13.16 46.81
C TRP A 13 24.50 -14.29 47.64
N PRO A 14 24.00 -15.55 47.52
CA PRO A 14 24.76 -16.69 47.98
C PRO A 14 25.98 -16.90 47.07
N SER A 15 27.16 -16.75 47.65
CA SER A 15 28.44 -17.11 47.04
C SER A 15 28.78 -18.56 47.38
N LYS A 16 29.22 -19.33 46.38
CA LYS A 16 30.19 -20.45 46.42
C LYS A 16 29.76 -21.77 45.75
N THR A 17 30.57 -22.12 44.74
CA THR A 17 31.26 -23.41 44.51
C THR A 17 30.50 -24.65 44.02
N GLY A 18 31.00 -25.24 42.92
CA GLY A 18 30.78 -26.64 42.55
C GLY A 18 31.25 -26.97 41.11
N ASN A 19 32.12 -27.97 40.96
CA ASN A 19 32.90 -28.36 39.77
C ASN A 19 32.09 -28.93 38.56
N PRO A 20 32.71 -29.11 37.36
CA PRO A 20 32.02 -29.31 36.09
C PRO A 20 31.58 -30.76 35.88
N SER A 21 30.45 -30.96 35.21
CA SER A 21 30.04 -32.29 34.73
C SER A 21 29.13 -32.19 33.50
N GLY A 22 29.66 -32.65 32.37
CA GLY A 22 28.87 -33.44 31.42
C GLY A 22 28.25 -32.71 30.22
N GLY A 23 28.61 -33.20 29.03
CA GLY A 23 27.69 -33.23 27.89
C GLY A 23 28.19 -32.53 26.63
N GLY A 24 29.21 -33.09 25.97
CA GLY A 24 29.52 -32.76 24.59
C GLY A 24 28.30 -32.98 23.70
N ARG A 25 27.78 -31.91 23.11
CA ARG A 25 26.74 -31.99 22.08
C ARG A 25 27.43 -32.09 20.74
N GLY A 26 27.35 -33.27 20.13
CA GLY A 26 27.89 -33.55 18.81
C GLY A 26 27.26 -32.67 17.73
N ASN A 27 28.07 -32.28 16.75
CA ASN A 27 27.66 -31.53 15.58
C ASN A 27 27.29 -32.51 14.46
N ASN A 28 26.06 -33.02 14.45
CA ASN A 28 25.56 -33.75 13.29
C ASN A 28 24.81 -32.77 12.37
N PRO A 29 25.24 -32.56 11.11
CA PRO A 29 24.43 -31.80 10.16
C PRO A 29 23.18 -32.61 9.77
N PRO A 30 21.99 -31.99 9.65
CA PRO A 30 20.81 -32.69 9.15
C PRO A 30 20.99 -33.00 7.66
N SER A 31 21.20 -34.27 7.33
CA SER A 31 21.19 -34.74 5.95
C SER A 31 19.75 -34.84 5.43
N GLY A 32 19.43 -34.13 4.35
CA GLY A 32 18.28 -34.48 3.50
C GLY A 32 17.26 -33.40 3.09
N GLN A 33 17.51 -32.09 3.29
CA GLN A 33 16.53 -31.04 2.92
C GLN A 33 17.00 -29.99 1.90
N GLU A 34 18.21 -30.08 1.34
CA GLU A 34 18.78 -29.00 0.51
C GLU A 34 18.04 -28.71 -0.80
N LYS A 35 17.48 -29.74 -1.47
CA LYS A 35 16.95 -29.55 -2.84
C LYS A 35 15.59 -28.84 -2.92
N LYS A 36 14.78 -28.91 -1.87
CA LYS A 36 13.42 -28.31 -1.87
C LYS A 36 13.44 -26.81 -1.61
N ILE A 37 14.44 -26.32 -0.87
CA ILE A 37 14.60 -24.91 -0.50
C ILE A 37 15.01 -24.09 -1.73
N MET A 38 15.96 -24.60 -2.52
CA MET A 38 16.49 -23.92 -3.71
C MET A 38 15.41 -23.69 -4.78
N ILE A 39 14.54 -24.68 -5.02
CA ILE A 39 13.44 -24.57 -6.00
C ILE A 39 12.43 -23.48 -5.58
N ARG A 40 12.09 -23.38 -4.28
CA ARG A 40 11.15 -22.35 -3.78
C ARG A 40 11.69 -20.94 -3.97
N PHE A 41 13.00 -20.74 -3.78
CA PHE A 41 13.63 -19.43 -4.00
C PHE A 41 13.69 -19.06 -5.48
N VAL A 42 13.89 -20.03 -6.38
CA VAL A 42 13.83 -19.78 -7.83
C VAL A 42 12.43 -19.35 -8.27
N TYR A 43 11.37 -19.99 -7.74
CA TYR A 43 9.99 -19.56 -8.01
C TYR A 43 9.69 -18.14 -7.48
N LEU A 44 10.16 -17.81 -6.28
CA LEU A 44 9.98 -16.47 -5.70
C LEU A 44 10.75 -15.38 -6.48
N ALA A 45 11.95 -15.69 -6.96
CA ALA A 45 12.75 -14.76 -7.77
C ALA A 45 12.17 -14.57 -9.19
N ALA A 46 11.67 -15.65 -9.83
CA ALA A 46 11.04 -15.57 -11.14
C ALA A 46 9.73 -14.76 -11.12
N ALA A 47 8.95 -14.85 -10.04
CA ALA A 47 7.73 -14.06 -9.89
C ALA A 47 7.99 -12.54 -9.79
N ALA A 48 9.14 -12.13 -9.24
CA ALA A 48 9.49 -10.72 -9.08
C ALA A 48 9.81 -10.01 -10.41
N LEU A 49 10.25 -10.75 -11.44
CA LEU A 49 10.63 -10.20 -12.75
C LEU A 49 9.45 -9.95 -13.69
N LEU A 50 8.23 -10.41 -13.35
CA LEU A 50 7.03 -10.22 -14.16
C LEU A 50 6.28 -8.90 -13.89
N PHE A 51 6.73 -8.09 -12.92
CA PHE A 51 6.07 -6.83 -12.55
C PHE A 51 6.72 -5.57 -13.16
N SER A 52 7.65 -5.67 -14.11
CA SER A 52 8.17 -4.52 -14.88
C SER A 52 7.18 -4.00 -15.94
N GLY A 53 5.88 -4.06 -15.65
CA GLY A 53 4.86 -3.42 -16.47
C GLY A 53 5.08 -1.91 -16.48
N CYS A 54 5.25 -1.34 -17.68
CA CYS A 54 5.42 0.10 -17.86
C CYS A 54 4.23 0.84 -17.24
N ALA A 55 4.52 1.80 -16.35
CA ALA A 55 3.55 2.76 -15.84
C ALA A 55 3.05 3.64 -17.00
N THR A 56 2.09 3.11 -17.76
CA THR A 56 1.47 3.82 -18.87
C THR A 56 0.44 4.79 -18.28
N PRO A 57 0.49 6.10 -18.55
CA PRO A 57 -0.49 7.06 -18.07
C PRO A 57 -1.90 6.60 -18.45
N GLN A 58 -2.73 6.28 -17.46
CA GLN A 58 -4.11 5.85 -17.72
C GLN A 58 -4.95 7.07 -18.06
N PRO A 59 -5.64 7.09 -19.22
CA PRO A 59 -6.52 8.20 -19.56
C PRO A 59 -7.70 8.24 -18.58
N TYR A 60 -7.92 9.38 -17.94
CA TYR A 60 -9.10 9.62 -17.12
C TYR A 60 -10.07 10.55 -17.86
N LYS A 61 -11.36 10.31 -17.70
CA LYS A 61 -12.41 11.16 -18.27
C LYS A 61 -12.80 12.25 -17.29
N TYR A 62 -13.01 13.46 -17.79
CA TYR A 62 -13.49 14.58 -17.01
C TYR A 62 -14.40 15.48 -17.85
N TRP A 63 -15.22 16.29 -17.19
CA TRP A 63 -16.04 17.29 -17.88
C TRP A 63 -15.27 18.60 -17.99
N GLY A 64 -15.22 19.16 -19.19
CA GLY A 64 -14.50 20.41 -19.48
C GLY A 64 -15.34 21.37 -20.32
N LYS A 65 -14.98 22.65 -20.25
CA LYS A 65 -15.51 23.74 -21.07
C LYS A 65 -14.43 24.82 -21.17
N GLU A 66 -14.31 25.45 -22.33
CA GLU A 66 -13.32 26.52 -22.54
C GLU A 66 -13.52 27.67 -21.53
N GLY A 67 -12.42 28.15 -20.95
CA GLY A 67 -12.45 29.21 -19.93
C GLY A 67 -12.96 28.79 -18.55
N VAL A 68 -13.32 27.52 -18.34
CA VAL A 68 -13.84 27.03 -17.05
C VAL A 68 -12.79 26.18 -16.34
N SER A 69 -12.57 26.45 -15.04
CA SER A 69 -11.65 25.66 -14.23
C SER A 69 -12.19 24.26 -13.96
N ALA A 70 -11.29 23.30 -13.72
CA ALA A 70 -11.68 21.93 -13.37
C ALA A 70 -12.56 21.87 -12.11
N GLN A 71 -12.38 22.82 -11.18
CA GLN A 71 -13.21 22.92 -9.98
C GLN A 71 -14.64 23.36 -10.32
N ALA A 72 -14.79 24.43 -11.12
CA ALA A 72 -16.10 24.89 -11.54
C ALA A 72 -16.86 23.82 -12.37
N ALA A 73 -16.16 23.02 -13.16
CA ALA A 73 -16.77 21.87 -13.85
C ALA A 73 -17.28 20.79 -12.88
N LYS A 74 -16.56 20.52 -11.78
CA LYS A 74 -17.00 19.60 -10.72
C LYS A 74 -18.19 20.14 -9.95
N ASP A 75 -18.19 21.43 -9.63
CA ASP A 75 -19.30 22.07 -8.95
C ASP A 75 -20.55 21.97 -9.83
N GLN A 76 -20.43 22.25 -11.13
CA GLN A 76 -21.53 22.11 -12.10
C GLN A 76 -22.03 20.67 -12.24
N LEU A 77 -21.14 19.69 -12.18
CA LEU A 77 -21.51 18.27 -12.15
C LEU A 77 -22.32 17.92 -10.89
N GLY A 78 -21.95 18.49 -9.74
CA GLY A 78 -22.71 18.37 -8.49
C GLY A 78 -24.12 18.95 -8.62
N TYR A 79 -24.24 20.17 -9.17
CA TYR A 79 -25.54 20.78 -9.46
C TYR A 79 -26.39 19.91 -10.39
N CYS A 80 -25.82 19.41 -11.49
CA CYS A 80 -26.55 18.54 -12.41
C CYS A 80 -27.01 17.22 -11.76
N ARG A 81 -26.22 16.64 -10.84
CA ARG A 81 -26.64 15.45 -10.09
C ARG A 81 -27.83 15.73 -9.17
N HIS A 82 -27.83 16.88 -8.51
CA HIS A 82 -28.92 17.29 -7.63
C HIS A 82 -30.20 17.58 -8.44
N ASP A 83 -30.08 18.36 -9.51
CA ASP A 83 -31.20 18.80 -10.35
C ASP A 83 -31.98 17.65 -10.99
N VAL A 84 -31.26 16.63 -11.48
CA VAL A 84 -31.90 15.44 -12.08
C VAL A 84 -32.33 14.39 -11.06
N GLY A 85 -32.17 14.66 -9.76
CA GLY A 85 -32.53 13.72 -8.69
C GLY A 85 -31.73 12.42 -8.73
N ALA A 86 -30.44 12.49 -9.11
CA ALA A 86 -29.61 11.31 -9.39
C ALA A 86 -29.51 10.30 -8.22
N SER A 87 -29.75 10.74 -6.98
CA SER A 87 -29.78 9.90 -5.78
C SER A 87 -30.92 8.88 -5.75
N HIS A 88 -31.99 9.12 -6.49
CA HIS A 88 -33.20 8.28 -6.52
C HIS A 88 -33.30 7.39 -7.76
N LEU A 89 -32.26 7.39 -8.60
CA LEU A 89 -32.24 6.70 -9.88
C LEU A 89 -31.22 5.56 -9.89
N GLU A 90 -31.43 4.61 -10.79
CA GLU A 90 -30.43 3.60 -11.10
C GLU A 90 -29.18 4.27 -11.72
N LYS A 91 -27.99 3.75 -11.42
CA LYS A 91 -26.70 4.41 -11.77
C LYS A 91 -26.59 4.73 -13.25
N THR A 92 -27.00 3.83 -14.14
CA THR A 92 -26.90 4.08 -15.59
C THR A 92 -27.87 5.17 -16.04
N GLN A 93 -29.08 5.20 -15.49
CA GLN A 93 -30.05 6.26 -15.77
C GLN A 93 -29.60 7.61 -15.21
N ALA A 94 -29.13 7.66 -13.97
CA ALA A 94 -28.56 8.84 -13.33
C ALA A 94 -27.41 9.41 -14.19
N ASN A 95 -26.48 8.57 -14.63
CA ASN A 95 -25.35 9.00 -15.44
C ASN A 95 -25.79 9.58 -16.80
N LYS A 96 -26.79 8.97 -17.45
CA LYS A 96 -27.34 9.51 -18.70
C LYS A 96 -27.95 10.89 -18.51
N LEU A 97 -28.80 11.06 -17.49
CA LEU A 97 -29.45 12.34 -17.21
C LEU A 97 -28.46 13.43 -16.81
N VAL A 98 -27.48 13.10 -15.96
CA VAL A 98 -26.40 14.02 -15.61
C VAL A 98 -25.59 14.41 -16.85
N ALA A 99 -25.28 13.46 -17.74
CA ALA A 99 -24.58 13.76 -18.98
C ALA A 99 -25.38 14.68 -19.90
N TYR A 100 -26.70 14.51 -20.00
CA TYR A 100 -27.57 15.44 -20.72
C TYR A 100 -27.56 16.84 -20.11
N CYS A 101 -27.67 16.95 -18.79
CA CYS A 101 -27.59 18.25 -18.09
C CYS A 101 -26.26 18.97 -18.34
N MET A 102 -25.14 18.24 -18.26
CA MET A 102 -23.81 18.81 -18.52
C MET A 102 -23.66 19.29 -19.97
N ARG A 103 -24.09 18.48 -20.93
CA ARG A 103 -24.08 18.86 -22.37
C ARG A 103 -24.98 20.04 -22.66
N ALA A 104 -26.16 20.13 -22.05
CA ALA A 104 -27.07 21.26 -22.19
C ALA A 104 -26.45 22.58 -21.69
N LYS A 105 -25.54 22.51 -20.72
CA LYS A 105 -24.77 23.66 -20.21
C LYS A 105 -23.49 23.95 -21.00
N GLY A 106 -23.25 23.21 -22.08
CA GLY A 106 -22.12 23.36 -22.99
C GLY A 106 -20.82 22.73 -22.49
N TYR A 107 -20.89 21.77 -21.56
CA TYR A 107 -19.73 20.97 -21.16
C TYR A 107 -19.57 19.75 -22.07
N THR A 108 -18.32 19.35 -22.28
CA THR A 108 -17.96 18.16 -23.06
C THR A 108 -17.14 17.20 -22.20
N GLU A 109 -17.24 15.90 -22.51
CA GLU A 109 -16.44 14.88 -21.87
C GLU A 109 -15.08 14.83 -22.58
N MET A 110 -14.03 15.16 -21.84
CA MET A 110 -12.65 15.22 -22.30
C MET A 110 -11.83 14.10 -21.63
N THR A 111 -10.74 13.70 -22.28
CA THR A 111 -9.79 12.73 -21.74
C THR A 111 -8.48 13.41 -21.38
N GLY A 112 -7.99 13.16 -20.17
CA GLY A 112 -6.72 13.66 -19.68
C GLY A 112 -5.79 12.51 -19.31
N TYR A 113 -4.49 12.78 -19.27
CA TYR A 113 -3.48 11.83 -18.84
C TYR A 113 -2.85 12.37 -17.55
N ARG A 114 -2.51 11.48 -16.61
CA ARG A 114 -1.85 11.83 -15.34
C ARG A 114 -0.36 11.50 -15.40
#